data_AF-A0A6V7WYU5-F1
#
_entry.id   AF-A0A6V7WYU5-F1
#
_cell.length_a   1.000
_cell.length_b   1.000
_cell.length_c   1.000
_cell.angle_alpha   90.00
_cell.angle_beta   90.00
_cell.angle_gamma   90.00
#
_symmetry.space_group_name_H-M   'P 1'
#
loop_
_entity.id
_entity.type
_entity.pdbx_description
1 polymer ?
#
loop_
_entity_poly.entity_id
_entity_poly.type
_entity_poly.pdbx_seq_one_letter_code
_entity_poly.pdbx_strand_id
1 'polypeptide(L)'
;MHYAPITTANIDRTKYAIIALQHAYQNTMDMEDEEPSFKDVKLLNRLYCTSDYPFKSTLSKSINLECDIKDYGLDYGKCKNGGYPDPLEDCKCRCPDGYDGDDCKEYKRNWHILSQKNKNTFR
;
A
#
# COMPACT_ATOMS: atom_id res chain seq x y z
N MET A 1 3.66 6.64 8.16
CA MET A 1 4.55 6.76 9.35
C MET A 1 5.70 7.79 9.19
N HIS A 2 5.52 8.88 8.43
CA HIS A 2 6.59 9.87 8.19
C HIS A 2 6.24 11.21 8.85
N TYR A 3 7.22 11.87 9.47
CA TYR A 3 7.06 13.22 10.02
C TYR A 3 7.04 14.32 8.96
N ALA A 4 6.46 15.47 9.34
CA ALA A 4 6.42 16.65 8.48
C ALA A 4 7.81 17.11 8.04
N PRO A 5 7.92 17.75 6.88
CA PRO A 5 9.16 18.38 6.46
C PRO A 5 9.62 19.49 7.40
N ILE A 6 8.65 20.21 7.98
CA ILE A 6 8.86 21.27 8.96
C ILE A 6 8.52 20.67 10.32
N THR A 7 9.55 20.44 11.15
CA THR A 7 9.38 19.88 12.50
C THR A 7 10.00 20.78 13.55
N THR A 8 9.76 20.45 14.82
CA THR A 8 10.37 21.11 15.97
C THR A 8 11.88 20.84 16.12
N ALA A 9 12.46 19.96 15.28
CA ALA A 9 13.89 19.69 15.31
C ALA A 9 14.74 20.86 14.76
N ASN A 10 14.13 21.79 14.02
CA ASN A 10 14.81 22.98 13.52
C ASN A 10 14.60 24.18 14.46
N ILE A 11 15.66 24.98 14.67
CA ILE A 11 15.60 26.23 15.43
C ILE A 11 14.70 27.23 14.69
N ASP A 12 14.82 27.27 13.36
CA ASP A 12 13.98 28.09 12.49
C ASP A 12 12.78 27.27 12.01
N ARG A 13 11.61 27.55 12.59
CA ARG A 13 10.36 26.84 12.32
C ARG A 13 9.76 27.14 10.95
N THR A 14 10.39 28.00 10.15
CA THR A 14 9.98 28.28 8.77
C THR A 14 10.78 27.49 7.74
N LYS A 15 11.80 26.74 8.18
CA LYS A 15 12.68 25.96 7.30
C LYS A 15 12.43 24.46 7.44
N TYR A 16 12.61 23.77 6.33
CA TYR A 16 12.59 22.32 6.31
C TYR A 16 13.68 21.74 7.23
N ALA A 17 13.26 20.92 8.18
CA ALA A 17 14.14 20.08 8.99
C ALA A 17 14.47 18.78 8.25
N ILE A 18 13.53 18.29 7.45
CA ILE A 18 13.66 17.07 6.63
C ILE A 18 13.56 17.49 5.16
N ILE A 19 14.59 17.16 4.37
CA ILE A 19 14.67 17.51 2.95
C ILE A 19 14.59 16.23 2.12
N ALA A 20 13.59 16.16 1.23
CA ALA A 20 13.49 15.11 0.22
C ALA A 20 14.63 15.26 -0.79
N LEU A 21 15.34 14.17 -1.10
CA LEU A 21 16.29 14.15 -2.21
C LEU A 21 15.60 14.48 -3.54
N GLN A 22 14.36 14.03 -3.71
CA GLN A 22 13.52 14.36 -4.84
C GLN A 22 12.52 15.44 -4.42
N HIS A 23 12.73 16.66 -4.89
CA HIS A 23 11.95 17.83 -4.48
C HIS A 23 10.43 17.69 -4.72
N ALA A 24 10.01 16.87 -5.69
CA ALA A 24 8.59 16.58 -5.94
C ALA A 24 7.86 15.99 -4.72
N TYR A 25 8.59 15.31 -3.82
CA TYR A 25 8.04 14.69 -2.61
C TYR A 25 8.25 15.53 -1.34
N GLN A 26 8.82 16.74 -1.47
CA GLN A 26 9.16 17.56 -0.31
C GLN A 26 7.95 17.84 0.57
N ASN A 27 6.77 18.06 -0.02
CA ASN A 27 5.54 18.39 0.70
C ASN A 27 4.54 17.20 0.73
N THR A 28 5.00 15.98 0.46
CA THR A 28 4.14 14.78 0.50
C THR A 28 4.44 13.89 1.71
N MET A 29 5.41 14.28 2.55
CA MET A 29 5.67 13.62 3.83
C MET A 29 4.66 14.14 4.85
N ASP A 30 4.31 13.31 5.83
CA ASP A 30 3.30 13.63 6.86
C ASP A 30 1.91 13.82 6.30
N MET A 31 1.46 12.80 5.57
CA MET A 31 0.04 12.62 5.38
C MET A 31 -0.51 12.01 6.67
N GLU A 32 -0.98 12.87 7.57
CA GLU A 32 -1.92 12.51 8.64
C GLU A 32 -3.29 12.20 8.03
N ASP A 33 -3.34 11.24 7.12
CA ASP A 33 -4.62 10.69 6.71
C ASP A 33 -5.21 9.90 7.89
N GLU A 34 -6.53 9.79 7.97
CA GLU A 34 -7.22 8.97 8.99
C GLU A 34 -6.79 7.49 8.95
N GLU A 35 -6.14 7.07 7.85
CA GLU A 35 -5.71 5.70 7.60
C GLU A 35 -4.19 5.57 7.37
N PRO A 36 -3.56 4.47 7.83
CA PRO A 36 -2.17 4.17 7.51
C PRO A 36 -1.93 4.04 6.01
N SER A 37 -0.74 4.38 5.53
CA SER A 37 -0.43 4.25 4.11
C SER A 37 -0.51 2.80 3.64
N PHE A 38 -0.85 2.59 2.37
CA PHE A 38 -0.90 1.27 1.75
C PHE A 38 0.36 0.42 2.01
N LYS A 39 1.54 1.06 1.99
CA LYS A 39 2.83 0.39 2.25
C LYS A 39 3.06 0.10 3.73
N ASP A 40 2.54 0.93 4.63
CA ASP A 40 2.59 0.68 6.07
C ASP A 40 1.78 -0.59 6.42
N VAL A 41 0.56 -0.71 5.89
CA VAL A 41 -0.27 -1.91 6.08
C VAL A 41 0.37 -3.15 5.46
N LYS A 42 0.95 -3.03 4.26
CA LYS A 42 1.73 -4.10 3.64
C LYS A 42 2.85 -4.60 4.56
N LEU A 43 3.59 -3.68 5.17
CA LEU A 43 4.69 -4.02 6.07
C LEU A 43 4.17 -4.71 7.35
N LEU A 44 3.07 -4.20 7.92
CA LEU A 44 2.43 -4.81 9.09
C LEU A 44 1.96 -6.23 8.80
N ASN A 45 1.23 -6.45 7.69
CA ASN A 45 0.77 -7.77 7.29
C ASN A 45 1.95 -8.71 7.04
N ARG A 46 3.02 -8.21 6.42
CA ARG A 46 4.24 -9.01 6.27
C ARG A 46 4.82 -9.41 7.64
N LEU A 47 4.91 -8.51 8.60
CA LEU A 47 5.53 -8.80 9.90
C LEU A 47 4.68 -9.72 10.79
N TYR A 48 3.36 -9.55 10.78
CA TYR A 48 2.47 -10.20 11.73
C TYR A 48 1.61 -11.32 11.14
N CYS A 49 1.47 -11.38 9.81
CA CYS A 49 0.70 -12.40 9.10
C CYS A 49 1.56 -13.40 8.32
N THR A 50 2.89 -13.21 8.31
CA THR A 50 3.82 -14.25 7.88
C THR A 50 4.47 -14.92 9.08
N SER A 51 4.88 -16.18 8.93
CA SER A 51 5.58 -16.92 9.99
C SER A 51 7.02 -16.44 10.23
N ASP A 52 7.50 -15.41 9.51
CA ASP A 52 8.89 -14.93 9.62
C ASP A 52 9.18 -14.34 11.00
N TYR A 53 8.15 -13.86 11.72
CA TYR A 53 8.23 -13.68 13.16
C TYR A 53 7.74 -14.97 13.83
N PRO A 54 8.57 -15.69 14.61
CA PRO A 54 8.22 -16.96 15.23
C PRO A 54 7.32 -16.71 16.45
N PHE A 55 6.18 -16.05 16.26
CA PHE A 55 5.07 -16.28 17.16
C PHE A 55 4.46 -17.60 16.70
N LYS A 56 5.01 -18.71 17.22
CA LYS A 56 4.33 -20.02 17.29
C LYS A 56 3.09 -19.84 18.16
N SER A 57 2.15 -19.08 17.65
CA SER A 57 0.86 -18.95 18.24
C SER A 57 -0.02 -19.96 17.56
N THR A 58 -0.52 -20.86 18.39
CA THR A 58 -1.72 -21.65 18.16
C THR A 58 -2.84 -20.84 17.50
N LEU A 59 -2.79 -19.49 17.59
CA LEU A 59 -3.69 -18.54 16.92
C LEU A 59 -3.60 -18.58 15.38
N SER A 60 -2.44 -18.84 14.76
CA SER A 60 -2.36 -18.99 13.28
C SER A 60 -3.29 -20.10 12.75
N LYS A 61 -3.52 -21.14 13.56
CA LYS A 61 -4.46 -22.23 13.29
C LYS A 61 -5.93 -21.89 13.59
N SER A 62 -6.19 -20.90 14.44
CA SER A 62 -7.56 -20.52 14.84
C SER A 62 -8.09 -19.29 14.10
N ILE A 63 -7.26 -18.57 13.32
CA ILE A 63 -7.70 -17.43 12.48
C ILE A 63 -7.82 -17.82 10.99
N ASN A 64 -7.65 -19.08 10.58
CA ASN A 64 -7.65 -19.49 9.16
C ASN A 64 -6.75 -18.59 8.28
N LEU A 65 -5.54 -18.27 8.77
CA LEU A 65 -4.60 -17.47 7.99
C LEU A 65 -3.92 -18.38 6.95
N GLU A 66 -4.64 -18.71 5.88
CA GLU A 66 -4.23 -19.64 4.81
C GLU A 66 -3.25 -19.03 3.78
N CYS A 67 -2.75 -17.83 4.01
CA CYS A 67 -1.86 -17.18 3.05
C CYS A 67 -0.48 -17.84 3.08
N ASP A 68 0.03 -18.27 1.92
CA ASP A 68 1.41 -18.76 1.84
C ASP A 68 2.36 -17.58 2.14
N ILE A 69 3.34 -17.80 3.02
CA ILE A 69 4.37 -16.81 3.38
C ILE A 69 5.10 -16.31 2.13
N LYS A 70 5.26 -17.19 1.13
CA LYS A 70 5.86 -16.84 -0.16
C LYS A 70 5.10 -15.73 -0.88
N ASP A 71 3.81 -15.59 -0.64
CA ASP A 71 2.96 -14.58 -1.28
C ASP A 71 3.18 -13.16 -0.77
N TYR A 72 3.79 -13.01 0.41
CA TYR A 72 4.20 -11.71 0.97
C TYR A 72 5.60 -11.26 0.52
N GLY A 73 6.32 -12.11 -0.22
CA GLY A 73 7.64 -11.80 -0.75
C GLY A 73 7.62 -10.67 -1.79
N LEU A 74 8.53 -9.70 -1.67
CA LEU A 74 8.57 -8.52 -2.55
C LEU A 74 8.83 -8.87 -4.03
N ASP A 75 9.61 -9.93 -4.30
CA ASP A 75 10.03 -10.31 -5.66
C ASP A 75 9.40 -11.63 -6.17
N TYR A 76 8.74 -12.40 -5.30
CA TYR A 76 8.23 -13.76 -5.62
C TYR A 76 6.79 -14.03 -5.16
N GLY A 77 6.08 -13.03 -4.64
CA GLY A 77 4.69 -13.21 -4.21
C GLY A 77 3.67 -13.26 -5.35
N LYS A 78 2.48 -13.79 -5.06
CA LYS A 78 1.31 -13.81 -5.97
C LYS A 78 0.94 -12.41 -6.48
N CYS A 79 0.91 -11.42 -5.59
CA CYS A 79 0.48 -10.05 -5.91
C CYS A 79 1.61 -9.22 -6.54
N LYS A 80 1.35 -8.59 -7.68
CA LYS A 80 2.32 -7.80 -8.46
C LYS A 80 2.17 -6.31 -8.24
N ASN A 81 3.08 -5.53 -8.85
CA ASN A 81 3.06 -4.07 -8.89
C ASN A 81 2.94 -3.38 -7.52
N GLY A 82 3.49 -4.01 -6.48
CA GLY A 82 3.45 -3.48 -5.12
C GLY A 82 2.25 -3.94 -4.28
N GLY A 83 1.30 -4.69 -4.85
CA GLY A 83 0.22 -5.33 -4.10
C GLY A 83 0.69 -6.34 -3.05
N TYR A 84 -0.24 -6.79 -2.22
CA TYR A 84 0.01 -7.78 -1.17
C TYR A 84 -1.25 -8.59 -0.85
N PRO A 85 -1.12 -9.86 -0.40
CA PRO A 85 -2.26 -10.66 0.01
C PRO A 85 -2.88 -10.07 1.29
N ASP A 86 -4.20 -9.96 1.30
CA ASP A 86 -4.95 -9.45 2.43
C ASP A 86 -5.44 -10.62 3.31
N PRO A 87 -4.90 -10.78 4.53
CA PRO A 87 -5.26 -11.87 5.43
C PRO A 87 -6.72 -11.83 5.90
N LEU A 88 -7.40 -10.68 5.79
CA LEU A 88 -8.81 -10.55 6.17
C LEU A 88 -9.75 -10.95 5.03
N GLU A 89 -9.24 -11.01 3.79
CA GLU A 89 -9.99 -11.25 2.57
C GLU A 89 -9.51 -12.53 1.87
N ASP A 90 -9.29 -13.60 2.63
CA ASP A 90 -8.88 -14.92 2.12
C ASP A 90 -7.65 -14.83 1.17
N CYS A 91 -6.68 -13.99 1.56
CA CYS A 91 -5.43 -13.82 0.84
C CYS A 91 -5.60 -13.32 -0.60
N LYS A 92 -6.73 -12.66 -0.91
CA LYS A 92 -6.89 -11.90 -2.15
C LYS A 92 -5.91 -10.75 -2.20
N CYS A 93 -5.41 -10.44 -3.39
CA CYS A 93 -4.47 -9.35 -3.55
C CYS A 93 -5.17 -8.01 -3.35
N ARG A 94 -4.73 -7.24 -2.35
CA ARG A 94 -5.04 -5.83 -2.27
C ARG A 94 -4.09 -5.08 -3.19
N CYS A 95 -4.65 -4.33 -4.13
CA CYS A 95 -3.89 -3.63 -5.16
C CYS A 95 -3.69 -2.15 -4.80
N PRO A 96 -2.49 -1.59 -5.06
CA PRO A 96 -2.28 -0.17 -4.91
C PRO A 96 -3.08 0.59 -5.97
N ASP A 97 -3.32 1.87 -5.72
CA ASP A 97 -4.07 2.72 -6.64
C ASP A 97 -3.51 2.69 -8.06
N GLY A 98 -4.42 2.61 -9.03
CA GLY A 98 -4.10 2.48 -10.45
C GLY A 98 -3.95 1.04 -10.93
N TYR A 99 -3.86 0.05 -10.04
CA TYR A 99 -3.81 -1.37 -10.38
C TYR A 99 -5.08 -2.12 -9.93
N ASP A 100 -5.36 -3.23 -10.58
CA ASP A 100 -6.55 -4.06 -10.36
C ASP A 100 -6.30 -5.52 -10.82
N GLY A 101 -7.32 -6.36 -10.69
CA GLY A 101 -7.28 -7.79 -11.02
C GLY A 101 -6.78 -8.65 -9.86
N ASP A 102 -6.91 -9.97 -10.01
CA ASP A 102 -6.66 -10.95 -8.94
C ASP A 102 -5.21 -10.94 -8.42
N ASP A 103 -4.26 -10.46 -9.22
CA ASP A 103 -2.84 -10.40 -8.92
C ASP A 103 -2.24 -9.00 -9.12
N CYS A 104 -3.07 -7.96 -9.24
CA CYS A 104 -2.66 -6.56 -9.43
C CYS A 104 -1.82 -6.31 -10.69
N LYS A 105 -1.92 -7.17 -11.72
CA LYS A 105 -1.25 -6.95 -13.01
C LYS A 105 -2.02 -6.02 -13.93
N GLU A 106 -3.33 -5.90 -13.74
CA GLU A 106 -4.17 -5.08 -14.58
C GLU A 106 -4.14 -3.63 -14.13
N TYR A 107 -4.37 -2.71 -15.06
CA TYR A 107 -4.59 -1.31 -14.72
C TYR A 107 -6.07 -1.09 -14.42
N LYS A 108 -6.35 -0.37 -13.33
CA LYS A 108 -7.71 0.03 -12.98
C LYS A 108 -8.29 0.85 -14.13
N ARG A 109 -9.28 0.30 -14.84
CA ARG A 109 -9.92 1.01 -15.95
C ARG A 109 -10.63 2.24 -15.38
N ASN A 110 -10.15 3.43 -15.75
CA ASN A 110 -10.82 4.67 -15.44
C ASN A 110 -12.16 4.74 -16.19
N TRP A 111 -13.24 4.29 -15.54
CA TRP A 111 -14.61 4.40 -16.05
C TRP A 111 -14.99 5.84 -16.43
N HIS A 112 -14.35 6.84 -15.81
CA HIS A 112 -14.52 8.26 -16.14
C HIS A 112 -14.04 8.63 -17.56
N ILE A 113 -13.11 7.89 -18.17
CA ILE A 113 -12.64 8.17 -19.54
C ILE A 113 -13.54 7.51 -20.59
N LEU A 114 -14.16 6.37 -20.27
CA LEU A 114 -15.06 5.66 -21.18
C LEU A 114 -16.44 6.31 -21.29
N SER A 115 -16.94 6.99 -20.23
CA SER A 115 -18.21 7.71 -20.30
C SER A 115 -18.17 9.00 -21.15
N GLN A 116 -16.98 9.60 -21.31
CA GLN A 116 -16.80 10.77 -22.19
C GLN A 116 -16.63 10.39 -23.66
N LYS A 117 -16.04 9.22 -23.96
CA LYS A 117 -15.92 8.74 -25.35
C LYS A 117 -17.27 8.36 -25.97
N ASN A 118 -18.25 7.89 -25.19
CA ASN A 118 -19.58 7.53 -25.69
C ASN A 118 -20.55 8.72 -25.84
N LYS A 119 -20.19 9.93 -25.41
CA LYS A 119 -21.03 11.14 -25.61
C LYS A 119 -20.72 11.89 -26.91
N ASN A 120 -19.63 11.56 -27.61
CA ASN A 120 -19.22 12.24 -28.85
C ASN A 120 -19.59 11.48 -30.14
N THR A 121 -20.39 10.40 -30.05
CA THR A 121 -20.79 9.58 -31.21
C THR A 121 -22.25 9.76 -31.63
N PHE A 122 -22.97 10.72 -31.04
CA PHE A 122 -24.27 11.18 -31.53
C PHE A 122 -24.15 12.66 -31.91
N ARG A 123 -23.78 12.92 -33.16
CA ARG A 123 -23.96 14.21 -33.83
C ARG A 123 -24.59 13.97 -35.18
#